data_AF-W7DXD4-F1
#
_entry.id   AF-W7DXD4-F1
#
_cell.length_a   1.000
_cell.length_b   1.000
_cell.length_c   1.000
_cell.angle_alpha   90.00
_cell.angle_beta   90.00
_cell.angle_gamma   90.00
#
_symmetry.space_group_name_H-M   'P 1'
#
loop_
_entity.id
_entity.type
_entity.pdbx_description
1 polymer ?
#
loop_
_entity_poly.entity_id
_entity_poly.type
_entity_poly.pdbx_seq_one_letter_code
_entity_poly.pdbx_strand_id
1 'polypeptide(L)'
;DSPNALNPTQYWIGLREQYPNLSRLALDILSIPASSCESERIFSELGDLLEPRRRNISPQLLAAIQCVRRWKRAGLSDNQAAENSTITDKETELLYDIST
;
A
#
# COMPACT_ATOMS: atom_id res chain seq x y z
N ASP A 1 4.14 31.73 -18.21
CA ASP A 1 4.38 30.36 -17.72
C ASP A 1 3.07 29.71 -17.29
N SER A 2 2.64 28.67 -17.99
CA SER A 2 1.34 28.02 -17.75
C SER A 2 1.42 27.11 -16.51
N PRO A 3 0.51 27.23 -15.54
CA PRO A 3 0.55 26.49 -14.27
C PRO A 3 0.43 24.96 -14.42
N ASN A 4 -0.05 24.48 -15.57
CA ASN A 4 -0.14 23.04 -15.87
C ASN A 4 1.18 22.41 -16.31
N ALA A 5 2.21 23.21 -16.64
CA ALA A 5 3.53 22.67 -16.96
C ALA A 5 4.21 22.02 -15.74
N LEU A 6 3.79 22.39 -14.53
CA LEU A 6 4.35 21.90 -13.27
C LEU A 6 3.78 20.56 -12.82
N ASN A 7 2.66 20.10 -13.40
CA ASN A 7 2.06 18.81 -13.06
C ASN A 7 1.60 18.06 -14.32
N PRO A 8 2.46 17.21 -14.92
CA PRO A 8 2.14 16.50 -16.15
C PRO A 8 0.94 15.56 -15.98
N THR A 9 0.73 15.00 -14.79
CA THR A 9 -0.41 14.13 -14.49
C THR A 9 -1.74 14.89 -14.61
N GLN A 10 -1.84 16.09 -14.01
CA GLN A 10 -3.03 16.93 -14.10
C GLN A 10 -3.29 17.40 -15.54
N TYR A 11 -2.23 17.70 -16.29
CA TYR A 11 -2.34 18.04 -17.71
C TYR A 11 -2.99 16.91 -18.52
N TRP A 12 -2.49 15.67 -18.41
CA TRP A 12 -3.05 14.53 -19.15
C TRP A 12 -4.44 14.10 -18.67
N ILE A 13 -4.79 14.34 -17.39
CA ILE A 13 -6.15 14.16 -16.90
C ILE A 13 -7.11 15.12 -17.62
N GLY A 14 -6.75 16.39 -17.79
CA GLY A 14 -7.57 17.38 -18.49
C GLY A 14 -7.76 17.09 -19.98
N LEU A 15 -6.81 16.39 -20.61
CA LEU A 15 -6.88 16.01 -22.03
C LEU A 15 -7.65 14.69 -22.29
N ARG A 16 -8.19 14.04 -21.25
CA ARG A 16 -8.82 12.72 -21.37
C ARG A 16 -10.03 12.67 -22.30
N GLU A 17 -10.82 13.73 -22.35
CA GLU A 17 -11.97 13.85 -23.26
C GLU A 17 -11.53 13.99 -24.73
N GLN A 18 -10.40 14.66 -24.96
CA GLN A 18 -9.90 14.95 -26.31
C GLN A 18 -9.05 13.80 -26.87
N TYR A 19 -8.32 13.10 -26.01
CA TYR A 19 -7.39 12.03 -26.39
C TYR A 19 -7.45 10.83 -25.43
N PRO A 20 -8.56 10.07 -25.38
CA PRO A 20 -8.80 9.06 -24.34
C PRO A 20 -7.74 7.94 -24.27
N ASN A 21 -7.22 7.53 -25.43
CA ASN A 21 -6.19 6.48 -25.50
C ASN A 21 -4.79 7.00 -25.16
N LEU A 22 -4.45 8.20 -25.64
CA LEU A 22 -3.14 8.81 -25.41
C LEU A 22 -2.99 9.28 -23.97
N SER A 23 -4.01 9.91 -23.41
CA SER A 23 -4.03 10.33 -22.00
C SER A 23 -3.87 9.12 -21.08
N ARG A 24 -4.50 7.99 -21.42
CA ARG A 24 -4.36 6.75 -20.66
C ARG A 24 -2.92 6.25 -20.67
N LEU A 25 -2.32 6.12 -21.86
CA LEU A 25 -0.92 5.72 -21.99
C LEU A 25 0.03 6.65 -21.24
N ALA A 26 -0.17 7.97 -21.36
CA ALA A 26 0.65 8.95 -20.68
C ALA A 26 0.53 8.84 -19.15
N LEU A 27 -0.68 8.67 -18.62
CA LEU A 27 -0.90 8.48 -17.19
C LEU A 27 -0.33 7.14 -16.70
N ASP A 28 -0.46 6.07 -17.48
CA ASP A 28 0.13 4.77 -17.17
C ASP A 28 1.66 4.90 -17.03
N ILE A 29 2.32 5.57 -17.97
CA ILE A 29 3.78 5.83 -17.92
C ILE A 29 4.14 6.72 -16.73
N LEU A 30 3.41 7.81 -16.50
CA LEU A 30 3.67 8.75 -15.40
C LEU A 30 3.40 8.15 -14.01
N SER A 31 2.61 7.09 -13.93
CA SER A 31 2.34 6.37 -12.66
C SER A 31 3.49 5.46 -12.23
N ILE A 32 4.44 5.18 -13.12
CA ILE A 32 5.59 4.34 -12.81
C ILE A 32 6.56 5.15 -11.93
N PRO A 33 6.87 4.70 -10.71
CA PRO A 33 7.84 5.38 -9.87
C PRO A 33 9.20 5.37 -10.57
N ALA A 34 9.88 6.53 -10.60
CA ALA A 34 11.17 6.67 -11.28
C ALA A 34 12.32 5.89 -10.58
N SER A 35 12.10 5.39 -9.35
CA SER A 35 13.13 4.69 -8.58
C SER A 35 12.55 3.54 -7.74
N SER A 36 13.40 2.56 -7.45
CA SER A 36 13.15 1.48 -6.48
C SER A 36 13.26 1.93 -5.02
N CYS A 37 13.51 3.21 -4.74
CA CYS A 37 13.79 3.70 -3.39
C CYS A 37 12.65 3.41 -2.40
N GLU A 38 11.40 3.46 -2.86
CA GLU A 38 10.25 3.11 -2.01
C GLU A 38 10.23 1.62 -1.65
N SER A 39 10.54 0.73 -2.62
CA SER A 39 10.65 -0.70 -2.36
C SER A 39 11.85 -1.01 -1.46
N GLU A 40 12.99 -0.36 -1.66
CA GLU A 40 14.19 -0.52 -0.82
C GLU A 40 13.92 -0.07 0.61
N ARG A 41 13.25 1.07 0.81
CA ARG A 41 12.83 1.51 2.15
C ARG A 41 11.91 0.48 2.81
N ILE A 42 10.95 -0.09 2.07
CA ILE A 42 10.10 -1.17 2.58
C ILE A 42 10.98 -2.35 3.00
N PHE A 43 11.87 -2.83 2.14
CA PHE A 43 12.74 -3.97 2.45
C PHE A 43 13.66 -3.71 3.64
N SER A 44 14.22 -2.51 3.80
CA SER A 44 15.00 -2.13 4.97
C SER A 44 14.15 -2.11 6.24
N GLU A 45 12.96 -1.51 6.21
CA GLU A 45 12.01 -1.54 7.34
C GLU A 45 11.60 -2.98 7.69
N LEU A 46 11.45 -3.86 6.70
CA LEU A 46 11.17 -5.29 6.93
C LEU A 46 12.40 -6.03 7.45
N GLY A 47 13.60 -5.67 7.02
CA GLY A 47 14.86 -6.23 7.51
C GLY A 47 15.04 -5.96 9.01
N ASP A 48 14.82 -4.72 9.43
CA ASP A 48 14.82 -4.33 10.84
C ASP A 48 13.74 -5.07 11.66
N LEU A 49 12.60 -5.41 11.04
CA LEU A 49 11.54 -6.21 11.66
C LEU A 49 11.85 -7.72 11.70
N LEU A 50 12.67 -8.21 10.76
CA LEU A 50 13.11 -9.60 10.67
C LEU A 50 14.22 -9.91 11.68
N GLU A 51 15.07 -8.94 11.95
CA GLU A 51 16.12 -9.03 12.95
C GLU A 51 15.55 -8.86 14.37
N PRO A 52 16.26 -9.29 15.41
CA PRO A 52 16.15 -10.54 16.18
C PRO A 52 14.76 -10.99 16.70
N ARG A 53 13.66 -10.28 16.39
CA ARG A 53 12.45 -10.36 17.21
C ARG A 53 11.52 -11.53 16.91
N ARG A 54 11.56 -12.17 15.73
CA ARG A 54 10.75 -13.39 15.46
C ARG A 54 11.36 -14.29 14.38
N ARG A 55 12.06 -15.36 14.78
CA ARG A 55 12.45 -16.49 13.90
C ARG A 55 11.26 -17.30 13.33
N ASN A 56 10.01 -16.82 13.43
CA ASN A 56 8.82 -17.59 13.10
C ASN A 56 7.64 -16.76 12.53
N ILE A 57 7.89 -15.58 11.93
CA ILE A 57 6.85 -14.88 11.15
C ILE A 57 6.85 -15.47 9.74
N SER A 58 5.69 -15.93 9.28
CA SER A 58 5.53 -16.33 7.88
C SER A 58 5.62 -15.09 6.96
N PRO A 59 6.24 -15.19 5.78
CA PRO A 59 6.35 -14.07 4.85
C PRO A 59 4.98 -13.51 4.43
N GLN A 60 3.95 -14.36 4.43
CA GLN A 60 2.56 -13.98 4.16
C GLN A 60 2.02 -13.04 5.25
N LEU A 61 2.25 -13.34 6.52
CA LEU A 61 1.83 -12.50 7.64
C LEU A 61 2.57 -11.16 7.64
N LEU A 62 3.88 -11.18 7.32
CA LEU A 62 4.67 -9.95 7.19
C LEU A 62 4.12 -9.03 6.10
N ALA A 63 3.80 -9.59 4.93
CA ALA A 63 3.18 -8.84 3.84
C ALA A 63 1.83 -8.25 4.24
N ALA A 64 0.97 -9.03 4.91
CA ALA A 64 -0.32 -8.57 5.40
C ALA A 64 -0.20 -7.39 6.40
N ILE A 65 0.70 -7.51 7.38
CA ILE A 65 0.98 -6.42 8.34
C ILE A 65 1.42 -5.15 7.62
N GLN A 66 2.25 -5.27 6.59
CA GLN A 66 2.75 -4.13 5.84
C GLN A 66 1.68 -3.48 4.96
N CYS A 67 0.82 -4.28 4.32
CA CYS A 67 -0.38 -3.79 3.63
C CYS A 67 -1.28 -2.99 4.57
N VAL A 68 -1.61 -3.53 5.76
CA VAL A 68 -2.43 -2.84 6.75
C VAL A 68 -1.78 -1.53 7.22
N ARG A 69 -0.46 -1.53 7.47
CA ARG A 69 0.27 -0.29 7.82
C ARG A 69 0.22 0.75 6.71
N ARG A 70 0.39 0.33 5.45
CA ARG A 70 0.32 1.20 4.26
C ARG A 70 -1.08 1.78 4.08
N TRP A 71 -2.13 0.95 4.16
CA TRP A 71 -3.52 1.39 4.06
C TRP A 71 -3.90 2.35 5.18
N LYS A 72 -3.50 2.07 6.42
CA LYS A 72 -3.72 3.00 7.55
C LYS A 72 -3.05 4.35 7.30
N ARG A 73 -1.82 4.37 6.79
CA ARG A 73 -1.11 5.62 6.46
C ARG A 73 -1.75 6.38 5.31
N ALA A 74 -2.32 5.67 4.35
CA ALA A 74 -3.07 6.24 3.24
C ALA A 74 -4.52 6.63 3.60
N GLY A 75 -4.93 6.49 4.87
CA GLY A 75 -6.25 6.88 5.34
C GLY A 75 -7.38 5.94 4.92
N LEU A 76 -7.06 4.73 4.45
CA LEU A 76 -8.02 3.70 4.01
C LEU A 76 -8.52 2.81 5.16
N SER A 77 -8.17 3.12 6.40
CA SER A 77 -8.69 2.43 7.57
C SER A 77 -10.01 3.08 7.99
N ASP A 78 -11.12 2.38 7.77
CA ASP A 78 -12.45 2.78 8.25
C ASP A 78 -12.41 2.98 9.77
N ASN A 79 -12.51 4.22 10.21
CA ASN A 79 -12.71 4.59 11.62
C ASN A 79 -14.15 4.27 12.08
N GLN A 80 -14.69 3.08 11.75
CA GLN A 80 -16.00 2.60 12.19
C GLN A 80 -16.00 1.13 12.67
N ALA A 81 -14.84 0.50 12.83
CA ALA A 81 -14.73 -0.81 13.51
C ALA A 81 -13.84 -0.78 14.77
N ALA A 82 -13.58 0.42 15.30
CA ALA A 82 -12.83 0.62 16.55
C ALA A 82 -13.75 0.81 17.76
N GLU A 83 -14.99 0.29 17.72
CA GLU A 83 -15.73 -0.03 18.94
C GLU A 83 -15.82 -1.55 19.08
N ASN A 84 -14.96 -2.04 19.97
CA ASN A 84 -15.19 -3.19 20.84
C ASN A 84 -15.23 -4.57 20.18
N SER A 85 -14.05 -5.12 19.89
CA SER A 85 -13.78 -6.52 20.22
C SER A 85 -12.29 -6.68 20.42
N THR A 86 -11.85 -6.69 21.68
CA THR A 86 -10.65 -7.43 22.08
C THR A 86 -10.90 -8.90 21.79
N ILE A 87 -10.81 -9.25 20.51
CA ILE A 87 -10.81 -10.63 20.05
C ILE A 87 -9.53 -11.24 20.62
N THR A 88 -9.70 -12.25 21.46
CA THR A 88 -8.59 -12.92 22.13
C THR A 88 -7.84 -13.75 21.10
N ASP A 89 -6.53 -13.95 21.25
CA ASP A 89 -5.70 -14.73 20.30
C ASP A 89 -6.34 -16.09 19.92
N LYS A 90 -7.03 -16.72 20.88
CA LYS A 90 -7.81 -17.97 20.69
C LYS A 90 -8.99 -17.85 19.72
N GLU A 91 -9.68 -16.71 19.71
CA GLU A 91 -10.80 -16.44 18.81
C GLU A 91 -10.32 -16.15 17.40
N THR A 92 -9.13 -15.54 17.25
CA THR A 92 -8.52 -15.38 15.91
C THR A 92 -8.11 -16.72 15.30
N GLU A 93 -7.61 -17.65 16.11
CA GLU A 93 -7.17 -18.96 15.67
C GLU A 93 -8.35 -19.83 15.18
N LEU A 94 -9.48 -19.73 15.86
CA LEU A 94 -10.75 -20.37 15.48
C LEU A 94 -11.38 -19.77 14.21
N LEU A 95 -11.29 -18.45 14.02
CA LEU A 95 -11.91 -17.77 12.88
C LEU A 95 -11.21 -18.05 11.56
N TYR A 96 -9.89 -18.24 11.59
CA TYR A 96 -9.08 -18.43 10.39
C TYR A 96 -8.64 -19.87 10.16
N ASP A 97 -9.06 -20.80 11.02
CA ASP A 97 -8.78 -22.25 10.96
C ASP A 97 -7.32 -22.54 10.56
N ILE A 98 -6.39 -21.79 11.17
CA ILE A 98 -4.95 -21.92 10.93
C ILE A 98 -4.40 -23.00 11.86
N SER A 99 -4.97 -24.21 11.78
CA SER A 99 -4.27 -25.41 12.24
C SER A 99 -3.87 -26.23 11.04
N THR A 100 -2.64 -26.74 11.08
CA THR A 100 -2.20 -27.87 10.25
C THR A 100 -3.06 -29.10 10.51
#